data_AF-A0A085B7M2-F1
#
_entry.id   AF-A0A085B7M2-F1
#
_cell.length_a   1.000
_cell.length_b   1.000
_cell.length_c   1.000
_cell.angle_alpha   90.00
_cell.angle_beta   90.00
_cell.angle_gamma   90.00
#
_symmetry.space_group_name_H-M   'P 1'
#
loop_
_entity.id
_entity.type
_entity.pdbx_description
1 polymer ?
#
loop_
_entity_poly.entity_id
_entity_poly.type
_entity_poly.pdbx_seq_one_letter_code
_entity_poly.pdbx_strand_id
1 'polypeptide(L)'
;MKTFLFFFILFIITVKAQNTKDTESLFTESKNLLYKKPKESALISQFLLKNTSNDNDKMRALLLLIKSDLLIANYDAAAEKLLQVSELSKKTGHSENNIQINFLTRILCDKLGIESDQLYLILNKNEMIQNDYEKALKSYTKSNWKQTIKFLKRSEKDEKFDAQQLTNFYYSLAYSNLGKNDSAEYYTDKIRNFEPYYFYAIAKNQFAKRNFDKSIQALDHLKPIESNIQNVWLKAEIYQLYAENDNYLKDWNSYQMHYQLQNSLQDSISNARENARISFLAKIDQKQDEILESKYDYSKRIIYLILIFIFTVLIFSYFLNRKLRQKETNIEKALMESEERQRFINENKLPESSGKIVIPDKTIQFLLEKLELFERNEEYINPSTSLNQLAENLNTNTKYLSEIINTHKNKNFHSYINELRINYVINKLNNNPIYLKYKVSHLAEEAGFSSHSLFSTVFKQVTGLSPASFIKSNIKKESDGDN
;
A
#
# COMPACT_ATOMS: atom_id res chain seq x y z
N MET A 1 2.35 50.01 29.59
CA MET A 1 2.28 48.91 28.60
C MET A 1 3.01 47.64 29.06
N LYS A 2 4.22 47.72 29.65
CA LYS A 2 4.92 46.54 30.23
C LYS A 2 4.18 45.87 31.42
N THR A 3 3.44 46.64 32.20
CA THR A 3 2.65 46.13 33.34
C THR A 3 1.41 45.33 32.95
N PHE A 4 0.80 45.64 31.80
CA PHE A 4 -0.38 44.90 31.30
C PHE A 4 0.02 43.53 30.73
N LEU A 5 1.19 43.46 30.07
CA LEU A 5 1.77 42.21 29.58
C LEU A 5 2.16 41.28 30.74
N PHE A 6 2.61 41.83 31.86
CA PHE A 6 3.00 41.05 33.05
C PHE A 6 1.80 40.45 33.79
N PHE A 7 0.68 41.19 33.86
CA PHE A 7 -0.56 40.69 34.46
C PHE A 7 -1.25 39.62 33.60
N PHE A 8 -1.15 39.69 32.27
CA PHE A 8 -1.69 38.66 31.37
C PHE A 8 -0.92 37.33 31.49
N ILE A 9 0.39 37.39 31.74
CA ILE A 9 1.24 36.20 31.93
C ILE A 9 0.95 35.51 33.27
N LEU A 10 0.53 36.24 34.31
CA LEU A 10 0.23 35.69 35.64
C LEU A 10 -1.14 34.99 35.72
N PHE A 11 -2.09 35.31 34.84
CA PHE A 11 -3.40 34.64 34.81
C PHE A 11 -3.34 33.24 34.13
N ILE A 12 -2.27 32.93 33.41
CA ILE A 12 -2.12 31.71 32.60
C ILE A 12 -1.68 30.49 33.45
N ILE A 13 -1.37 30.66 34.73
CA ILE A 13 -0.79 29.59 35.57
C ILE A 13 -1.85 28.70 36.26
N THR A 14 -3.15 29.06 36.27
CA THR A 14 -4.14 28.36 37.13
C THR A 14 -5.11 27.40 36.46
N VAL A 15 -5.03 27.11 35.15
CA VAL A 15 -6.09 26.34 34.48
C VAL A 15 -5.53 25.13 33.73
N LYS A 16 -5.39 24.01 34.43
CA LYS A 16 -5.01 22.71 33.85
C LYS A 16 -6.21 21.78 33.60
N ALA A 17 -7.43 22.31 33.51
CA ALA A 17 -8.66 21.51 33.37
C ALA A 17 -9.80 22.11 32.49
N GLN A 18 -9.63 23.26 31.81
CA GLN A 18 -10.63 23.88 30.90
C GLN A 18 -10.23 23.81 29.39
N ASN A 19 -9.32 22.90 29.06
CA ASN A 19 -8.35 23.01 27.95
C ASN A 19 -8.84 23.12 26.49
N THR A 20 -10.07 22.76 26.10
CA THR A 20 -10.45 22.76 24.66
C THR A 20 -11.05 24.07 24.17
N LYS A 21 -11.92 24.70 24.99
CA LYS A 21 -12.53 26.00 24.64
C LYS A 21 -11.50 27.13 24.60
N ASP A 22 -10.53 27.10 25.51
CA ASP A 22 -9.46 28.10 25.56
C ASP A 22 -8.50 27.99 24.37
N THR A 23 -8.19 26.76 23.94
CA THR A 23 -7.28 26.51 22.80
C THR A 23 -7.87 27.01 21.47
N GLU A 24 -9.13 26.71 21.18
CA GLU A 24 -9.78 27.16 19.94
C GLU A 24 -9.98 28.68 19.91
N SER A 25 -10.25 29.29 21.06
CA SER A 25 -10.30 30.75 21.20
C SER A 25 -8.96 31.39 20.86
N LEU A 26 -7.85 30.84 21.36
CA LEU A 26 -6.50 31.33 21.04
C LEU A 26 -6.15 31.14 19.55
N PHE A 27 -6.55 30.04 18.92
CA PHE A 27 -6.39 29.88 17.47
C PHE A 27 -7.16 30.94 16.69
N THR A 28 -8.40 31.21 17.10
CA THR A 28 -9.25 32.25 16.48
C THR A 28 -8.63 33.63 16.64
N GLU A 29 -8.15 33.95 17.84
CA GLU A 29 -7.47 35.22 18.12
C GLU A 29 -6.18 35.37 17.29
N SER A 30 -5.33 34.35 17.26
CA SER A 30 -4.12 34.35 16.44
C SER A 30 -4.45 34.58 14.97
N LYS A 31 -5.48 33.91 14.43
CA LYS A 31 -5.91 34.06 13.04
C LYS A 31 -6.40 35.48 12.74
N ASN A 32 -7.19 36.06 13.64
CA ASN A 32 -7.68 37.44 13.52
C ASN A 32 -6.55 38.47 13.54
N LEU A 33 -5.49 38.20 14.30
CA LEU A 33 -4.31 39.05 14.37
C LEU A 33 -3.34 38.84 13.21
N LEU A 34 -3.38 37.69 12.51
CA LEU A 34 -2.38 37.29 11.51
C LEU A 34 -2.00 38.41 10.54
N TYR A 35 -2.97 39.06 9.92
CA TYR A 35 -2.73 40.09 8.92
C TYR A 35 -2.58 41.50 9.50
N LYS A 36 -3.18 41.76 10.67
CA LYS A 36 -3.14 43.07 11.36
C LYS A 36 -1.82 43.27 12.10
N LYS A 37 -1.41 42.22 12.81
CA LYS A 37 -0.29 42.18 13.77
C LYS A 37 0.37 40.79 13.75
N PRO A 38 1.08 40.44 12.67
CA PRO A 38 1.64 39.11 12.47
C PRO A 38 2.59 38.65 13.59
N LYS A 39 3.32 39.55 14.25
CA LYS A 39 4.16 39.21 15.41
C LYS A 39 3.34 38.80 16.64
N GLU A 40 2.21 39.46 16.91
CA GLU A 40 1.32 39.06 18.01
C GLU A 40 0.68 37.70 17.71
N SER A 41 0.23 37.48 16.46
CA SER A 41 -0.21 36.16 15.99
C SER A 41 0.88 35.09 16.18
N ALA A 42 2.14 35.41 15.85
CA ALA A 42 3.25 34.48 16.01
C ALA A 42 3.48 34.11 17.48
N LEU A 43 3.38 35.08 18.41
CA LEU A 43 3.52 34.82 19.84
C LEU A 43 2.44 33.86 20.36
N ILE A 44 1.17 34.09 19.99
CA ILE A 44 0.06 33.21 20.37
C ILE A 44 0.26 31.82 19.76
N SER A 45 0.61 31.74 18.48
CA SER A 45 0.86 30.48 17.80
C SER A 45 2.04 29.72 18.40
N GLN A 46 3.09 30.41 18.84
CA GLN A 46 4.23 29.78 19.51
C GLN A 46 3.84 29.25 20.91
N PHE A 47 2.99 29.97 21.63
CA PHE A 47 2.40 29.49 22.87
C PHE A 47 1.56 28.23 22.64
N LEU A 48 0.70 28.22 21.62
CA LEU A 48 -0.10 27.06 21.24
C LEU A 48 0.78 25.86 20.87
N LEU A 49 1.82 26.06 20.07
CA LEU A 49 2.76 25.01 19.68
C LEU A 49 3.43 24.33 20.89
N LYS A 50 3.78 25.11 21.92
CA LYS A 50 4.45 24.59 23.13
C LYS A 50 3.50 23.87 24.08
N ASN A 51 2.23 24.28 24.14
CA ASN A 51 1.28 23.82 25.15
C ASN A 51 0.25 22.80 24.63
N THR A 52 0.18 22.57 23.32
CA THR A 52 -0.73 21.58 22.74
C THR A 52 -0.09 20.18 22.70
N SER A 53 -0.85 19.18 23.15
CA SER A 53 -0.42 17.77 23.11
C SER A 53 -0.74 17.11 21.77
N ASN A 54 -1.84 17.53 21.14
CA ASN A 54 -2.38 17.01 19.89
C ASN A 54 -1.53 17.43 18.68
N ASP A 55 -1.14 16.47 17.85
CA ASP A 55 -0.34 16.73 16.65
C ASP A 55 -1.09 17.57 15.61
N ASN A 56 -2.42 17.49 15.53
CA ASN A 56 -3.19 18.38 14.64
C ASN A 56 -3.12 19.85 15.08
N ASP A 57 -3.22 20.12 16.38
CA ASP A 57 -3.12 21.49 16.90
C ASP A 57 -1.68 22.02 16.77
N LYS A 58 -0.67 21.17 16.96
CA LYS A 58 0.73 21.53 16.63
C LYS A 58 0.87 21.91 15.16
N MET A 59 0.27 21.14 14.23
CA MET A 59 0.28 21.47 12.80
C MET A 59 -0.41 22.82 12.55
N ARG A 60 -1.60 23.07 13.12
CA ARG A 60 -2.31 24.35 13.00
C ARG A 60 -1.46 25.53 13.50
N ALA A 61 -0.78 25.36 14.64
CA ALA A 61 0.10 26.37 15.20
C ALA A 61 1.32 26.63 14.31
N LEU A 62 1.95 25.58 13.77
CA LEU A 62 3.05 25.71 12.81
C LEU A 62 2.60 26.44 11.53
N LEU A 63 1.43 26.11 10.98
CA LEU A 63 0.89 26.76 9.79
C LEU A 63 0.64 28.26 10.01
N LEU A 64 0.15 28.67 11.19
CA LEU A 64 -0.01 30.08 11.53
C LEU A 64 1.34 30.79 11.72
N LEU A 65 2.32 30.13 12.37
CA LEU A 65 3.68 30.66 12.49
C LEU A 65 4.32 30.91 11.13
N ILE A 66 4.25 29.93 10.22
CA ILE A 66 4.77 30.07 8.85
C ILE A 66 4.12 31.26 8.15
N LYS A 67 2.79 31.41 8.24
CA LYS A 67 2.07 32.56 7.65
C LYS A 67 2.55 33.88 8.25
N SER A 68 2.68 33.96 9.57
CA SER A 68 3.21 35.15 10.26
C SER A 68 4.64 35.49 9.83
N ASP A 69 5.53 34.49 9.76
CA ASP A 69 6.93 34.67 9.36
C ASP A 69 7.05 35.14 7.91
N LEU A 70 6.25 34.58 6.99
CA LEU A 70 6.18 35.03 5.60
C LEU A 70 5.73 36.50 5.49
N LEU A 71 4.79 36.94 6.32
CA LEU A 71 4.30 38.32 6.34
C LEU A 71 5.37 39.32 6.81
N ILE A 72 6.28 38.90 7.69
CA ILE A 72 7.32 39.78 8.27
C ILE A 72 8.71 39.59 7.63
N ALA A 73 8.79 38.91 6.48
CA ALA A 73 10.04 38.55 5.80
C ALA A 73 11.01 37.67 6.61
N ASN A 74 10.53 36.92 7.60
CA ASN A 74 11.36 35.96 8.34
C ASN A 74 11.40 34.61 7.63
N TYR A 75 11.91 34.61 6.39
CA TYR A 75 11.80 33.47 5.49
C TYR A 75 12.54 32.21 5.98
N ASP A 76 13.67 32.37 6.66
CA ASP A 76 14.45 31.25 7.20
C ASP A 76 13.66 30.51 8.29
N ALA A 77 13.07 31.26 9.23
CA ALA A 77 12.23 30.67 10.26
C ALA A 77 10.93 30.07 9.69
N ALA A 78 10.40 30.63 8.60
CA ALA A 78 9.27 30.05 7.88
C ALA A 78 9.67 28.70 7.24
N ALA A 79 10.85 28.63 6.63
CA ALA A 79 11.39 27.43 6.01
C ALA A 79 11.60 26.29 7.03
N GLU A 80 12.17 26.60 8.19
CA GLU A 80 12.34 25.62 9.26
C GLU A 80 11.03 25.02 9.74
N LYS A 81 10.05 25.88 10.05
CA LYS A 81 8.73 25.44 10.50
C LYS A 81 7.99 24.66 9.41
N LEU A 82 8.25 24.99 8.15
CA LEU A 82 7.71 24.27 7.01
C LEU A 82 8.24 22.84 6.92
N LEU A 83 9.55 22.65 7.14
CA LEU A 83 10.13 21.31 7.22
C LEU A 83 9.55 20.53 8.42
N GLN A 84 9.40 21.17 9.58
CA GLN A 84 8.83 20.56 10.78
C GLN A 84 7.38 20.10 10.55
N VAL A 85 6.52 20.96 9.99
CA VAL A 85 5.11 20.59 9.75
C VAL A 85 4.99 19.50 8.67
N SER A 86 5.88 19.50 7.68
CA SER A 86 5.91 18.47 6.63
C SER A 86 6.26 17.09 7.20
N GLU A 87 7.22 17.01 8.12
CA GLU A 87 7.56 15.77 8.82
C GLU A 87 6.43 15.29 9.74
N LEU A 88 5.83 16.22 10.49
CA LEU A 88 4.72 15.91 11.38
C LEU A 88 3.50 15.38 10.60
N SER A 89 3.21 15.96 9.44
CA SER A 89 2.14 15.48 8.56
C SER A 89 2.43 14.07 8.02
N LYS A 90 3.65 13.82 7.52
CA LYS A 90 4.06 12.48 7.06
C LYS A 90 3.96 11.43 8.16
N LYS A 91 4.32 11.77 9.40
CA LYS A 91 4.25 10.87 10.55
C LYS A 91 2.81 10.52 10.95
N THR A 92 1.89 11.48 10.86
CA THR A 92 0.52 11.31 11.34
C THR A 92 -0.46 10.79 10.28
N GLY A 93 -0.11 10.88 9.00
CA GLY A 93 -0.97 10.44 7.89
C GLY A 93 -2.19 11.33 7.65
N HIS A 94 -2.25 12.51 8.28
CA HIS A 94 -3.36 13.46 8.14
C HIS A 94 -3.25 14.25 6.82
N SER A 95 -3.92 13.78 5.77
CA SER A 95 -3.92 14.40 4.44
C SER A 95 -4.58 15.78 4.38
N GLU A 96 -5.40 16.15 5.37
CA GLU A 96 -6.16 17.41 5.36
C GLU A 96 -5.27 18.67 5.41
N ASN A 97 -4.12 18.59 6.09
CA ASN A 97 -3.19 19.71 6.20
C ASN A 97 -2.20 19.78 5.03
N ASN A 98 -2.02 18.70 4.25
CA ASN A 98 -1.05 18.66 3.16
C ASN A 98 -1.28 19.74 2.11
N ILE A 99 -2.54 20.07 1.82
CA ILE A 99 -2.89 21.13 0.88
C ILE A 99 -2.31 22.47 1.37
N GLN A 100 -2.51 22.81 2.66
CA GLN A 100 -1.97 24.05 3.22
C GLN A 100 -0.44 24.04 3.31
N ILE A 101 0.17 22.90 3.63
CA ILE A 101 1.62 22.75 3.68
C ILE A 101 2.21 22.99 2.30
N ASN A 102 1.74 22.27 1.28
CA ASN A 102 2.18 22.41 -0.11
C ASN A 102 2.01 23.84 -0.62
N PHE A 103 0.90 24.49 -0.25
CA PHE A 103 0.66 25.90 -0.58
C PHE A 103 1.72 26.83 0.03
N LEU A 104 1.94 26.73 1.35
CA LEU A 104 2.94 27.55 2.02
C LEU A 104 4.34 27.25 1.49
N THR A 105 4.62 26.00 1.09
CA THR A 105 5.90 25.67 0.46
C THR A 105 6.06 26.39 -0.85
N ARG A 106 5.02 26.40 -1.68
CA ARG A 106 5.04 27.12 -2.94
C ARG A 106 5.24 28.62 -2.73
N ILE A 107 4.52 29.23 -1.79
CA ILE A 107 4.71 30.66 -1.49
C ILE A 107 6.16 30.93 -1.10
N LEU A 108 6.70 30.10 -0.20
CA LEU A 108 8.08 30.26 0.25
C LEU A 108 9.05 30.12 -0.94
N CYS A 109 8.88 29.11 -1.79
CA CYS A 109 9.72 28.90 -2.96
C CYS A 109 9.62 30.07 -3.96
N ASP A 110 8.40 30.55 -4.25
CA ASP A 110 8.16 31.71 -5.10
C ASP A 110 8.84 32.97 -4.51
N LYS A 111 8.85 33.12 -3.17
CA LYS A 111 9.55 34.23 -2.49
C LYS A 111 11.07 34.08 -2.50
N LEU A 112 11.59 32.86 -2.44
CA LEU A 112 13.02 32.55 -2.42
C LEU A 112 13.62 32.37 -3.83
N GLY A 113 12.81 32.37 -4.89
CA GLY A 113 13.30 32.09 -6.25
C GLY A 113 13.79 30.65 -6.41
N ILE A 114 13.14 29.70 -5.74
CA ILE A 114 13.44 28.27 -5.79
C ILE A 114 12.42 27.59 -6.69
N GLU A 115 12.90 26.77 -7.62
CA GLU A 115 12.02 26.03 -8.51
C GLU A 115 11.44 24.81 -7.79
N SER A 116 10.14 24.54 -7.98
CA SER A 116 9.47 23.41 -7.32
C SER A 116 10.07 22.05 -7.67
N ASP A 117 10.77 21.95 -8.80
CA ASP A 117 11.45 20.71 -9.21
C ASP A 117 12.64 20.38 -8.32
N GLN A 118 13.24 21.38 -7.67
CA GLN A 118 14.31 21.18 -6.69
C GLN A 118 13.82 20.50 -5.40
N LEU A 119 12.50 20.30 -5.23
CA LEU A 119 11.88 19.74 -4.03
C LEU A 119 11.26 18.35 -4.25
N TYR A 120 11.57 17.68 -5.36
CA TYR A 120 10.89 16.46 -5.82
C TYR A 120 10.91 15.27 -4.85
N LEU A 121 11.89 15.18 -3.93
CA LEU A 121 11.95 14.13 -2.90
C LEU A 121 11.26 14.52 -1.60
N ILE A 122 11.04 15.81 -1.37
CA ILE A 122 10.49 16.34 -0.12
C ILE A 122 8.98 16.57 -0.25
N LEU A 123 8.52 17.05 -1.42
CA LEU A 123 7.12 17.39 -1.70
C LEU A 123 6.42 16.34 -2.56
N ASN A 124 5.15 16.08 -2.25
CA ASN A 124 4.29 15.28 -3.10
C ASN A 124 3.65 16.18 -4.19
N LYS A 125 4.18 16.13 -5.42
CA LYS A 125 3.66 16.91 -6.56
C LYS A 125 2.17 16.66 -6.84
N ASN A 126 1.65 15.47 -6.51
CA ASN A 126 0.28 15.06 -6.83
C ASN A 126 -0.79 15.69 -5.92
N GLU A 127 -0.39 16.37 -4.84
CA GLU A 127 -1.31 17.03 -3.88
C GLU A 127 -1.33 18.56 -4.03
N MET A 128 -0.76 19.09 -5.12
CA MET A 128 -0.66 20.54 -5.39
C MET A 128 -1.95 21.16 -5.96
N ILE A 129 -3.09 20.90 -5.35
CA ILE A 129 -4.34 21.58 -5.74
C ILE A 129 -4.29 23.01 -5.20
N GLN A 130 -4.01 23.98 -6.08
CA GLN A 130 -4.17 25.40 -5.72
C GLN A 130 -5.65 25.70 -5.47
N ASN A 131 -5.98 26.17 -4.27
CA ASN A 131 -7.31 26.70 -4.02
C ASN A 131 -7.53 27.99 -4.84
N ASP A 132 -8.78 28.37 -5.09
CA ASP A 132 -9.05 29.48 -5.99
C ASP A 132 -8.58 30.84 -5.43
N TYR A 133 -8.47 31.01 -4.11
CA TYR A 133 -7.93 32.24 -3.54
C TYR A 133 -6.46 32.45 -3.91
N GLU A 134 -5.68 31.38 -3.95
CA GLU A 134 -4.27 31.43 -4.37
C GLU A 134 -4.13 31.85 -5.82
N LYS A 135 -4.98 31.30 -6.68
CA LYS A 135 -5.02 31.69 -8.10
C LYS A 135 -5.42 33.16 -8.24
N ALA A 136 -6.25 33.69 -7.34
CA ALA A 136 -6.56 35.11 -7.29
C ALA A 136 -5.33 35.95 -6.94
N LEU A 137 -4.58 35.61 -5.88
CA LEU A 137 -3.36 36.33 -5.51
C LEU A 137 -2.30 36.31 -6.62
N LYS A 138 -2.09 35.15 -7.24
CA LYS A 138 -1.16 35.02 -8.38
C LYS A 138 -1.61 35.82 -9.61
N SER A 139 -2.92 35.93 -9.83
CA SER A 139 -3.46 36.77 -10.91
C SER A 139 -3.30 38.25 -10.59
N TYR A 140 -3.46 38.62 -9.31
CA TYR A 140 -3.29 39.98 -8.83
C TYR A 140 -1.85 40.47 -9.03
N THR A 141 -0.85 39.66 -8.65
CA THR A 141 0.57 40.02 -8.86
C THR A 141 0.96 40.13 -10.33
N LYS A 142 0.21 39.50 -11.23
CA LYS A 142 0.36 39.62 -12.70
C LYS A 142 -0.50 40.73 -13.30
N SER A 143 -1.09 41.58 -12.47
CA SER A 143 -2.00 42.65 -12.88
C SER A 143 -3.22 42.19 -13.70
N ASN A 144 -3.62 40.91 -13.56
CA ASN A 144 -4.78 40.36 -14.25
C ASN A 144 -6.04 40.47 -13.38
N TRP A 145 -6.54 41.69 -13.22
CA TRP A 145 -7.61 42.05 -12.30
C TRP A 145 -8.93 41.28 -12.54
N LYS A 146 -9.30 41.07 -13.81
CA LYS A 146 -10.50 40.30 -14.18
C LYS A 146 -10.39 38.86 -13.70
N GLN A 147 -9.23 38.24 -13.90
CA GLN A 147 -8.96 36.87 -13.47
C GLN A 147 -8.88 36.78 -11.94
N THR A 148 -8.30 37.79 -11.27
CA THR A 148 -8.33 37.91 -9.80
C THR A 148 -9.75 37.86 -9.27
N ILE A 149 -10.64 38.73 -9.76
CA ILE A 149 -12.05 38.78 -9.34
C ILE A 149 -12.76 37.44 -9.57
N LYS A 150 -12.54 36.81 -10.75
CA LYS A 150 -13.12 35.50 -11.07
C LYS A 150 -12.72 34.44 -10.05
N PHE A 151 -11.46 34.44 -9.64
CA PHE A 151 -10.94 33.48 -8.67
C PHE A 151 -11.39 33.80 -7.24
N LEU A 152 -11.42 35.08 -6.82
CA LEU A 152 -11.99 35.49 -5.52
C LEU A 152 -13.45 35.02 -5.38
N LYS A 153 -14.26 35.16 -6.44
CA LYS A 153 -15.66 34.72 -6.42
C LYS A 153 -15.83 33.22 -6.26
N ARG A 154 -14.86 32.44 -6.73
CA ARG A 154 -14.87 30.99 -6.56
C ARG A 154 -14.39 30.59 -5.17
N SER A 155 -13.41 31.29 -4.61
CA SER A 155 -12.94 31.02 -3.25
C SER A 155 -13.99 31.29 -2.19
N GLU A 156 -14.92 32.22 -2.42
CA GLU A 156 -16.05 32.47 -1.52
C GLU A 156 -17.03 31.29 -1.39
N LYS A 157 -16.98 30.33 -2.33
CA LYS A 157 -17.80 29.10 -2.27
C LYS A 157 -17.17 27.99 -1.44
N ASP A 158 -15.91 28.17 -1.02
CA ASP A 158 -15.20 27.21 -0.21
C ASP A 158 -15.52 27.46 1.27
N GLU A 159 -16.34 26.60 1.87
CA GLU A 159 -16.76 26.70 3.28
C GLU A 159 -15.57 26.70 4.26
N LYS A 160 -14.39 26.21 3.84
CA LYS A 160 -13.17 26.17 4.66
C LYS A 160 -12.32 27.44 4.56
N PHE A 161 -12.69 28.39 3.69
CA PHE A 161 -11.92 29.60 3.45
C PHE A 161 -12.35 30.75 4.36
N ASP A 162 -11.53 31.01 5.38
CA ASP A 162 -11.78 32.08 6.36
C ASP A 162 -10.65 33.14 6.30
N ALA A 163 -10.80 34.02 5.31
CA ALA A 163 -10.07 35.27 5.14
C ALA A 163 -10.94 36.32 4.40
N GLN A 164 -12.17 36.49 4.87
CA GLN A 164 -13.17 37.33 4.21
C GLN A 164 -12.74 38.80 4.10
N GLN A 165 -12.10 39.34 5.14
CA GLN A 165 -11.60 40.73 5.11
C GLN A 165 -10.53 40.92 4.03
N LEU A 166 -9.60 39.98 3.90
CA LEU A 166 -8.54 40.05 2.89
C LEU A 166 -9.09 39.84 1.46
N THR A 167 -10.14 39.03 1.31
CA THR A 167 -10.85 38.86 0.04
C THR A 167 -11.53 40.16 -0.39
N ASN A 168 -12.27 40.80 0.52
CA ASN A 168 -12.88 42.11 0.27
C ASN A 168 -11.82 43.17 -0.05
N PHE A 169 -10.68 43.14 0.64
CA PHE A 169 -9.54 44.00 0.33
C PHE A 169 -9.06 43.82 -1.12
N TYR A 170 -8.80 42.59 -1.57
CA TYR A 170 -8.38 42.35 -2.95
C TYR A 170 -9.46 42.63 -3.99
N TYR A 171 -10.76 42.45 -3.66
CA TYR A 171 -11.85 42.93 -4.51
C TYR A 171 -11.78 44.44 -4.67
N SER A 172 -11.64 45.20 -3.59
CA SER A 172 -11.50 46.66 -3.65
C SER A 172 -10.38 47.07 -4.59
N LEU A 173 -9.17 46.53 -4.40
CA LEU A 173 -8.02 46.86 -5.23
C LEU A 173 -8.22 46.46 -6.70
N ALA A 174 -8.76 45.27 -6.97
CA ALA A 174 -8.97 44.80 -8.34
C ALA A 174 -10.04 45.63 -9.07
N TYR A 175 -11.14 45.99 -8.41
CA TYR A 175 -12.16 46.86 -9.01
C TYR A 175 -11.65 48.29 -9.24
N SER A 176 -10.86 48.81 -8.31
CA SER A 176 -10.20 50.11 -8.42
C SER A 176 -9.30 50.20 -9.65
N ASN A 177 -8.44 49.19 -9.86
CA ASN A 177 -7.58 49.09 -11.04
C ASN A 177 -8.35 48.90 -12.36
N LEU A 178 -9.62 48.47 -12.30
CA LEU A 178 -10.52 48.39 -13.46
C LEU A 178 -11.35 49.67 -13.68
N GLY A 179 -11.17 50.71 -12.87
CA GLY A 179 -11.97 51.93 -12.92
C GLY A 179 -13.42 51.75 -12.44
N LYS A 180 -13.74 50.63 -11.80
CA LYS A 180 -15.08 50.32 -11.29
C LYS A 180 -15.27 50.88 -9.88
N ASN A 181 -15.39 52.19 -9.80
CA ASN A 181 -15.35 52.96 -8.57
C ASN A 181 -16.40 52.52 -7.52
N ASP A 182 -17.67 52.39 -7.90
CA ASP A 182 -18.74 52.03 -6.95
C ASP A 182 -18.50 50.65 -6.34
N SER A 183 -18.02 49.70 -7.13
CA SER A 183 -17.65 48.37 -6.65
C SER A 183 -16.43 48.45 -5.71
N ALA A 184 -15.41 49.22 -6.08
CA ALA A 184 -14.23 49.38 -5.24
C ALA A 184 -14.59 49.96 -3.85
N GLU A 185 -15.43 50.99 -3.81
CA GLU A 185 -15.90 51.60 -2.56
C GLU A 185 -16.76 50.64 -1.74
N TYR A 186 -17.69 49.91 -2.37
CA TYR A 186 -18.50 48.91 -1.68
C TYR A 186 -17.64 47.86 -0.95
N TYR A 187 -16.58 47.36 -1.59
CA TYR A 187 -15.69 46.38 -0.96
C TYR A 187 -14.73 47.01 0.06
N THR A 188 -14.37 48.28 -0.11
CA THR A 188 -13.60 49.04 0.90
C THR A 188 -14.40 49.19 2.19
N ASP A 189 -15.70 49.48 2.08
CA ASP A 189 -16.58 49.63 3.23
C ASP A 189 -16.72 48.35 4.07
N LYS A 190 -16.62 47.18 3.43
CA LYS A 190 -16.62 45.89 4.14
C LYS A 190 -15.40 45.65 5.01
N ILE A 191 -14.34 46.45 4.87
CA ILE A 191 -13.08 46.28 5.60
C ILE A 191 -12.76 47.44 6.53
N ARG A 192 -13.75 48.29 6.89
CA ARG A 192 -13.57 49.46 7.79
C ARG A 192 -12.78 49.19 9.07
N ASN A 193 -12.91 48.00 9.66
CA ASN A 193 -12.23 47.61 10.91
C ASN A 193 -10.95 46.77 10.68
N PHE A 194 -10.40 46.81 9.46
CA PHE A 194 -9.25 46.00 9.03
C PHE A 194 -8.04 46.89 8.73
N GLU A 195 -7.62 47.67 9.73
CA GLU A 195 -6.39 48.45 9.64
C GLU A 195 -5.15 47.52 9.61
N PRO A 196 -4.08 47.89 8.89
CA PRO A 196 -3.92 49.10 8.06
C PRO A 196 -4.51 49.01 6.63
N TYR A 197 -5.04 47.85 6.22
CA TYR A 197 -5.52 47.59 4.85
C TYR A 197 -6.65 48.52 4.42
N TYR A 198 -7.54 48.91 5.34
CA TYR A 198 -8.63 49.83 5.06
C TYR A 198 -8.15 51.17 4.49
N PHE A 199 -7.25 51.86 5.20
CA PHE A 199 -6.73 53.16 4.76
C PHE A 199 -5.92 53.06 3.48
N TYR A 200 -5.13 51.98 3.31
CA TYR A 200 -4.45 51.74 2.04
C TYR A 200 -5.44 51.56 0.88
N ALA A 201 -6.53 50.81 1.07
CA ALA A 201 -7.55 50.62 0.04
C ALA A 201 -8.25 51.93 -0.33
N ILE A 202 -8.58 52.78 0.66
CA ILE A 202 -9.12 54.14 0.41
C ILE A 202 -8.12 54.95 -0.41
N ALA A 203 -6.85 54.98 0.01
CA ALA A 203 -5.81 55.72 -0.70
C ALA A 203 -5.69 55.27 -2.15
N LYS A 204 -5.60 53.95 -2.40
CA LYS A 204 -5.49 53.42 -3.76
C LYS A 204 -6.72 53.74 -4.61
N ASN A 205 -7.91 53.74 -4.03
CA ASN A 205 -9.14 54.13 -4.71
C ASN A 205 -9.16 55.62 -5.07
N GLN A 206 -8.75 56.50 -4.16
CA GLN A 206 -8.65 57.93 -4.46
C GLN A 206 -7.57 58.22 -5.50
N PHE A 207 -6.44 57.52 -5.43
CA PHE A 207 -5.38 57.60 -6.41
C PHE A 207 -5.86 57.21 -7.81
N ALA A 208 -6.59 56.09 -7.95
CA ALA A 208 -7.16 55.65 -9.22
C ALA A 208 -8.15 56.68 -9.80
N LYS A 209 -8.85 57.42 -8.93
CA LYS A 209 -9.72 58.55 -9.28
C LYS A 209 -8.97 59.85 -9.60
N ARG A 210 -7.63 59.85 -9.55
CA ARG A 210 -6.76 61.03 -9.66
C ARG A 210 -6.98 62.09 -8.57
N ASN A 211 -7.55 61.71 -7.43
CA ASN A 211 -7.70 62.58 -6.26
C ASN A 211 -6.46 62.43 -5.35
N PHE A 212 -5.30 62.91 -5.81
CA PHE A 212 -4.02 62.67 -5.14
C PHE A 212 -3.98 63.25 -3.71
N ASP A 213 -4.55 64.43 -3.47
CA ASP A 213 -4.65 65.00 -2.12
C ASP A 213 -5.44 64.11 -1.16
N LYS A 214 -6.59 63.57 -1.61
CA LYS A 214 -7.42 62.66 -0.80
C LYS A 214 -6.73 61.31 -0.59
N SER A 215 -5.91 60.88 -1.55
CA SER A 215 -5.09 59.69 -1.41
C SER A 215 -4.04 59.87 -0.33
N ILE A 216 -3.30 60.99 -0.33
CA ILE A 216 -2.35 61.32 0.75
C ILE A 216 -3.05 61.44 2.09
N GLN A 217 -4.19 62.14 2.17
CA GLN A 217 -4.97 62.23 3.42
C GLN A 217 -5.33 60.85 3.98
N ALA A 218 -5.72 59.91 3.12
CA ALA A 218 -5.99 58.54 3.52
C ALA A 218 -4.72 57.81 4.01
N LEU A 219 -3.58 58.01 3.34
CA LEU A 219 -2.30 57.45 3.77
C LEU A 219 -1.80 58.07 5.10
N ASP A 220 -2.08 59.34 5.36
CA ASP A 220 -1.65 60.05 6.57
C ASP A 220 -2.24 59.43 7.85
N HIS A 221 -3.42 58.80 7.76
CA HIS A 221 -3.97 57.99 8.85
C HIS A 221 -3.10 56.79 9.23
N LEU A 222 -2.19 56.36 8.35
CA LEU A 222 -1.25 55.27 8.61
C LEU A 222 0.02 55.75 9.32
N LYS A 223 0.39 57.04 9.24
CA LYS A 223 1.62 57.59 9.87
C LYS A 223 1.76 57.24 11.36
N PRO A 224 0.71 57.38 12.21
CA PRO A 224 0.82 57.05 13.64
C PRO A 224 1.13 55.58 13.92
N ILE A 225 0.78 54.68 12.99
CA ILE A 225 0.93 53.23 13.14
C ILE A 225 1.97 52.64 12.19
N GLU A 226 2.66 53.46 11.39
CA GLU A 226 3.55 53.02 10.31
C GLU A 226 4.71 52.16 10.81
N SER A 227 5.27 52.51 11.97
CA SER A 227 6.30 51.74 12.67
C SER A 227 5.80 50.35 13.11
N ASN A 228 4.49 50.20 13.30
CA ASN A 228 3.82 48.95 13.69
C ASN A 228 3.31 48.13 12.49
N ILE A 229 3.37 48.65 11.26
CA ILE A 229 3.02 47.89 10.06
C ILE A 229 4.12 46.85 9.82
N GLN A 230 3.84 45.62 10.21
CA GLN A 230 4.79 44.51 10.15
C GLN A 230 4.72 43.73 8.83
N ASN A 231 3.60 43.79 8.11
CA ASN A 231 3.47 43.15 6.80
C ASN A 231 4.37 43.89 5.80
N VAL A 232 5.48 43.25 5.41
CA VAL A 232 6.51 43.86 4.57
C VAL A 232 6.01 44.20 3.17
N TRP A 233 5.09 43.40 2.62
CA TRP A 233 4.51 43.66 1.30
C TRP A 233 3.64 44.90 1.37
N LEU A 234 2.72 44.97 2.34
CA LEU A 234 1.84 46.12 2.49
C LEU A 234 2.63 47.40 2.78
N LYS A 235 3.68 47.30 3.60
CA LYS A 235 4.55 48.44 3.89
C LYS A 235 5.25 48.97 2.64
N ALA A 236 5.76 48.08 1.78
CA ALA A 236 6.35 48.46 0.50
C ALA A 236 5.32 49.13 -0.44
N GLU A 237 4.10 48.59 -0.51
CA GLU A 237 3.00 49.16 -1.30
C GLU A 237 2.59 50.55 -0.80
N ILE A 238 2.59 50.78 0.52
CA ILE A 238 2.31 52.09 1.11
C ILE A 238 3.39 53.10 0.72
N TYR A 239 4.68 52.76 0.85
CA TYR A 239 5.77 53.65 0.43
C TYR A 239 5.75 53.95 -1.05
N GLN A 240 5.45 52.95 -1.88
CA GLN A 240 5.27 53.15 -3.30
C GLN A 240 4.12 54.12 -3.58
N LEU A 241 2.96 53.95 -2.94
CA LEU A 241 1.80 54.80 -3.17
C LEU A 241 2.02 56.23 -2.69
N TYR A 242 2.75 56.42 -1.58
CA TYR A 242 3.21 57.74 -1.16
C TYR A 242 4.07 58.41 -2.24
N ALA A 243 5.14 57.73 -2.68
CA ALA A 243 6.03 58.25 -3.72
C ALA A 243 5.27 58.55 -5.03
N GLU A 244 4.37 57.68 -5.45
CA GLU A 244 3.51 57.93 -6.62
C GLU A 244 2.70 59.22 -6.45
N ASN A 245 2.04 59.43 -5.31
CA ASN A 245 1.28 60.64 -5.04
C ASN A 245 2.16 61.90 -5.01
N ASP A 246 3.29 61.86 -4.31
CA ASP A 246 4.21 62.99 -4.19
C ASP A 246 4.73 63.42 -5.56
N ASN A 247 5.04 62.46 -6.44
CA ASN A 247 5.45 62.74 -7.81
C ASN A 247 4.34 63.45 -8.61
N TYR A 248 3.08 63.01 -8.49
CA TYR A 248 1.97 63.70 -9.15
C TYR A 248 1.71 65.09 -8.58
N LEU A 249 1.89 65.28 -7.27
CA LEU A 249 1.77 66.56 -6.58
C LEU A 249 3.01 67.45 -6.75
N LYS A 250 4.08 66.93 -7.38
CA LYS A 250 5.37 67.60 -7.59
C LYS A 250 6.09 67.99 -6.29
N ASP A 251 5.85 67.25 -5.20
CA ASP A 251 6.61 67.35 -3.96
C ASP A 251 7.87 66.47 -4.06
N TRP A 252 8.93 67.03 -4.65
CA TRP A 252 10.17 66.30 -4.88
C TRP A 252 10.86 65.85 -3.59
N ASN A 253 10.71 66.57 -2.49
CA ASN A 253 11.36 66.22 -1.22
C ASN A 253 10.69 64.99 -0.59
N SER A 254 9.36 65.00 -0.48
CA SER A 254 8.60 63.84 -0.01
C SER A 254 8.76 62.64 -0.93
N TYR A 255 8.76 62.86 -2.25
CA TYR A 255 9.01 61.79 -3.24
C TYR A 255 10.34 61.08 -2.98
N GLN A 256 11.45 61.84 -2.86
CA GLN A 256 12.77 61.25 -2.62
C GLN A 256 12.81 60.48 -1.30
N MET A 257 12.20 61.02 -0.24
CA MET A 257 12.12 60.34 1.06
C MET A 257 11.40 59.01 0.96
N HIS A 258 10.19 58.97 0.40
CA HIS A 258 9.40 57.74 0.29
C HIS A 258 10.03 56.73 -0.68
N TYR A 259 10.67 57.19 -1.75
CA TYR A 259 11.43 56.33 -2.66
C TYR A 259 12.63 55.67 -1.95
N GLN A 260 13.36 56.39 -1.11
CA GLN A 260 14.44 55.83 -0.29
C GLN A 260 13.93 54.82 0.75
N LEU A 261 12.81 55.10 1.41
CA LEU A 261 12.16 54.16 2.33
C LEU A 261 11.73 52.88 1.62
N GLN A 262 11.19 52.99 0.40
CA GLN A 262 10.82 51.85 -0.42
C GLN A 262 12.05 51.00 -0.80
N ASN A 263 13.11 51.63 -1.30
CA ASN A 263 14.32 50.92 -1.72
C ASN A 263 15.02 50.25 -0.55
N SER A 264 15.20 50.94 0.57
CA SER A 264 15.83 50.35 1.77
C SER A 264 15.05 49.15 2.31
N LEU A 265 13.71 49.21 2.29
CA LEU A 265 12.86 48.07 2.63
C LEU A 265 13.02 46.92 1.63
N GLN A 266 13.05 47.22 0.33
CA GLN A 266 13.24 46.22 -0.72
C GLN A 266 14.60 45.53 -0.64
N ASP A 267 15.66 46.26 -0.31
CA ASP A 267 17.00 45.74 -0.09
C ASP A 267 17.02 44.81 1.14
N SER A 268 16.40 45.24 2.25
CA SER A 268 16.26 44.41 3.45
C SER A 268 15.51 43.10 3.18
N ILE A 269 14.40 43.17 2.41
CA ILE A 269 13.64 41.99 2.00
C ILE A 269 14.48 41.09 1.10
N SER A 270 15.25 41.66 0.17
CA SER A 270 16.08 40.90 -0.77
C SER A 270 17.22 40.17 -0.04
N ASN A 271 17.87 40.82 0.92
CA ASN A 271 18.87 40.20 1.78
C ASN A 271 18.27 39.06 2.63
N ALA A 272 17.09 39.27 3.21
CA ALA A 272 16.39 38.25 3.98
C ALA A 272 16.02 37.04 3.09
N ARG A 273 15.63 37.27 1.83
CA ARG A 273 15.35 36.20 0.86
C ARG A 273 16.61 35.41 0.52
N GLU A 274 17.71 36.08 0.18
CA GLU A 274 18.92 35.39 -0.26
C GLU A 274 19.53 34.54 0.86
N ASN A 275 19.60 35.08 2.09
CA ASN A 275 20.07 34.32 3.24
C ASN A 275 19.21 33.08 3.51
N ALA A 276 17.88 33.24 3.48
CA ALA A 276 16.95 32.13 3.67
C ALA A 276 17.00 31.12 2.52
N ARG A 277 17.24 31.57 1.28
CA ARG A 277 17.37 30.71 0.10
C ARG A 277 18.55 29.76 0.25
N ILE A 278 19.73 30.29 0.60
CA ILE A 278 20.95 29.51 0.79
C ILE A 278 20.75 28.48 1.92
N SER A 279 20.26 28.93 3.08
CA SER A 279 19.96 28.07 4.23
C SER A 279 18.96 26.97 3.89
N PHE A 280 17.88 27.32 3.17
CA PHE A 280 16.83 26.37 2.83
C PHE A 280 17.29 25.33 1.79
N LEU A 281 18.02 25.75 0.75
CA LEU A 281 18.60 24.81 -0.23
C LEU A 281 19.57 23.83 0.43
N ALA A 282 20.46 24.32 1.31
CA ALA A 282 21.36 23.44 2.05
C ALA A 282 20.61 22.39 2.89
N LYS A 283 19.53 22.80 3.57
CA LYS A 283 18.67 21.88 4.34
C LYS A 283 17.91 20.89 3.45
N ILE A 284 17.48 21.33 2.26
CA ILE A 284 16.83 20.46 1.27
C ILE A 284 17.82 19.41 0.79
N ASP A 285 19.00 19.81 0.35
CA ASP A 285 20.03 18.92 -0.18
C ASP A 285 20.40 17.86 0.86
N GLN A 286 20.64 18.27 2.11
CA GLN A 286 20.87 17.35 3.21
C GLN A 286 19.75 16.31 3.36
N LYS A 287 18.48 16.74 3.35
CA LYS A 287 17.35 15.79 3.46
C LYS A 287 17.19 14.89 2.24
N GLN A 288 17.54 15.40 1.06
CA GLN A 288 17.52 14.57 -0.15
C GLN A 288 18.57 13.48 -0.08
N ASP A 289 19.77 13.81 0.39
CA ASP A 289 20.85 12.85 0.62
C ASP A 289 20.44 11.79 1.66
N GLU A 290 19.86 12.19 2.80
CA GLU A 290 19.33 11.26 3.82
C GLU A 290 18.28 10.29 3.23
N ILE A 291 17.37 10.79 2.37
CA ILE A 291 16.36 9.96 1.70
C ILE A 291 17.01 9.01 0.69
N LEU A 292 18.02 9.47 -0.05
CA LEU A 292 18.73 8.66 -1.03
C LEU A 292 19.54 7.55 -0.36
N GLU A 293 20.25 7.85 0.73
CA GLU A 293 20.96 6.88 1.56
C GLU A 293 20.00 5.83 2.11
N SER A 294 18.84 6.24 2.64
CA SER A 294 17.81 5.32 3.13
C SER A 294 17.29 4.37 2.03
N LYS A 295 17.04 4.90 0.82
CA LYS A 295 16.64 4.09 -0.34
C LYS A 295 17.72 3.12 -0.78
N TYR A 296 18.97 3.55 -0.75
CA TYR A 296 20.12 2.73 -1.10
C TYR A 296 20.32 1.58 -0.10
N ASP A 297 20.21 1.85 1.20
CA ASP A 297 20.26 0.84 2.26
C ASP A 297 19.13 -0.17 2.16
N TYR A 298 17.90 0.28 1.86
CA TYR A 298 16.78 -0.62 1.61
C TYR A 298 17.04 -1.52 0.40
N SER A 299 17.54 -0.96 -0.69
CA SER A 299 17.88 -1.71 -1.91
C SER A 299 18.98 -2.75 -1.66
N LYS A 300 20.01 -2.41 -0.89
CA LYS A 300 21.04 -3.35 -0.44
C LYS A 300 20.47 -4.53 0.33
N ARG A 301 19.56 -4.27 1.29
CA ARG A 301 18.92 -5.33 2.07
C ARG A 301 18.17 -6.31 1.18
N ILE A 302 17.45 -5.83 0.18
CA ILE A 302 16.76 -6.69 -0.81
C ILE A 302 17.78 -7.54 -1.58
N ILE A 303 18.87 -6.94 -2.06
CA ILE A 303 19.92 -7.68 -2.79
C ILE A 303 20.51 -8.79 -1.90
N TYR A 304 20.81 -8.52 -0.63
CA TYR A 304 21.31 -9.54 0.29
C TYR A 304 20.29 -10.67 0.52
N LEU A 305 18.99 -10.36 0.63
CA LEU A 305 17.94 -11.37 0.74
C LEU A 305 17.86 -12.26 -0.52
N ILE A 306 17.99 -11.67 -1.71
CA ILE A 306 18.02 -12.43 -2.98
C ILE A 306 19.25 -13.32 -3.04
N LEU A 307 20.43 -12.82 -2.66
CA LEU A 307 21.66 -13.62 -2.63
C LEU A 307 21.57 -14.79 -1.65
N ILE A 308 21.03 -14.57 -0.45
CA ILE A 308 20.77 -15.63 0.53
C ILE A 308 19.81 -16.65 -0.06
N PHE A 309 18.72 -16.21 -0.69
CA PHE A 309 17.76 -17.12 -1.32
C PHE A 309 18.42 -17.99 -2.41
N ILE A 310 19.18 -17.38 -3.33
CA ILE A 310 19.92 -18.12 -4.37
C ILE A 310 20.88 -19.14 -3.72
N PHE A 311 21.61 -18.73 -2.69
CA PHE A 311 22.54 -19.61 -1.97
C PHE A 311 21.81 -20.80 -1.33
N THR A 312 20.64 -20.58 -0.71
CA THR A 312 19.84 -21.67 -0.14
C THR A 312 19.32 -22.64 -1.21
N VAL A 313 18.91 -22.14 -2.38
CA VAL A 313 18.49 -22.97 -3.51
C VAL A 313 19.65 -23.81 -4.06
N LEU A 314 20.84 -23.22 -4.17
CA LEU A 314 22.05 -23.94 -4.61
C LEU A 314 22.43 -25.05 -3.62
N ILE A 315 22.39 -24.77 -2.31
CA ILE A 315 22.63 -25.77 -1.27
C ILE A 315 21.60 -26.90 -1.37
N PHE A 316 20.32 -26.55 -1.46
CA PHE A 316 19.24 -27.54 -1.56
C PHE A 316 19.37 -28.41 -2.82
N SER A 317 19.66 -27.80 -3.97
CA SER A 317 19.94 -28.49 -5.24
C SER A 317 21.12 -29.44 -5.11
N TYR A 318 22.22 -29.00 -4.48
CA TYR A 318 23.37 -29.85 -4.20
C TYR A 318 22.99 -31.07 -3.34
N PHE A 319 22.21 -30.89 -2.28
CA PHE A 319 21.75 -32.00 -1.43
C PHE A 319 20.81 -32.96 -2.16
N LEU A 320 19.89 -32.45 -2.99
CA LEU A 320 19.02 -33.29 -3.82
C LEU A 320 19.83 -34.12 -4.81
N ASN A 321 20.76 -33.49 -5.53
CA ASN A 321 21.64 -34.17 -6.47
C ASN A 321 22.51 -35.24 -5.78
N ARG A 322 23.03 -34.94 -4.59
CA ARG A 322 23.79 -35.91 -3.79
C ARG A 322 22.93 -37.11 -3.39
N LYS A 323 21.67 -36.87 -2.98
CA LYS A 323 20.74 -37.94 -2.61
C LYS A 323 20.30 -38.78 -3.81
N LEU A 324 20.12 -38.17 -4.98
CA LEU A 324 19.83 -38.88 -6.23
C LEU A 324 20.99 -39.77 -6.65
N ARG A 325 22.23 -39.25 -6.64
CA ARG A 325 23.43 -40.05 -6.92
C ARG A 325 23.60 -41.23 -5.97
N GLN A 326 23.30 -41.07 -4.67
CA GLN A 326 23.32 -42.18 -3.72
C GLN A 326 22.26 -43.26 -4.03
N LYS A 327 21.10 -42.87 -4.57
CA LYS A 327 20.09 -43.86 -5.01
C LYS A 327 20.57 -44.62 -6.25
N GLU A 328 21.15 -43.92 -7.23
CA GLU A 328 21.71 -44.54 -8.43
C GLU A 328 22.77 -45.58 -8.08
N THR A 329 23.74 -45.24 -7.22
CA THR A 329 24.80 -46.19 -6.81
C THR A 329 24.25 -47.38 -6.02
N ASN A 330 23.22 -47.18 -5.20
CA ASN A 330 22.57 -48.27 -4.47
C ASN A 330 21.79 -49.21 -5.42
N ILE A 331 21.15 -48.66 -6.45
CA ILE A 331 20.46 -49.45 -7.48
C ILE A 331 21.47 -50.25 -8.30
N GLU A 332 22.58 -49.63 -8.71
CA GLU A 332 23.64 -50.29 -9.47
C GLU A 332 24.28 -51.43 -8.67
N LYS A 333 24.55 -51.22 -7.37
CA LYS A 333 25.01 -52.30 -6.46
C LYS A 333 23.99 -53.42 -6.33
N ALA A 334 22.70 -53.10 -6.17
CA ALA A 334 21.65 -54.11 -6.07
C ALA A 334 21.49 -54.92 -7.38
N LEU A 335 21.67 -54.26 -8.53
CA LEU A 335 21.71 -54.92 -9.84
C LEU A 335 22.91 -55.87 -9.95
N MET A 336 24.12 -55.43 -9.62
CA MET A 336 25.31 -56.29 -9.61
C MET A 336 25.14 -57.50 -8.68
N GLU A 337 24.63 -57.28 -7.46
CA GLU A 337 24.37 -58.35 -6.50
C GLU A 337 23.31 -59.34 -7.01
N SER A 338 22.30 -58.84 -7.75
CA SER A 338 21.30 -59.71 -8.39
C SER A 338 21.89 -60.51 -9.55
N GLU A 339 22.77 -59.92 -10.36
CA GLU A 339 23.45 -60.61 -11.47
C GLU A 339 24.42 -61.69 -10.96
N GLU A 340 25.18 -61.41 -9.89
CA GLU A 340 26.02 -62.41 -9.22
C GLU A 340 25.18 -63.56 -8.65
N ARG A 341 24.04 -63.26 -7.99
CA ARG A 341 23.09 -64.28 -7.53
C ARG A 341 22.60 -65.14 -8.69
N GLN A 342 22.25 -64.53 -9.82
CA GLN A 342 21.74 -65.22 -11.00
C GLN A 342 22.81 -66.13 -11.62
N ARG A 343 24.06 -65.68 -11.68
CA ARG A 343 25.21 -66.48 -12.13
C ARG A 343 25.44 -67.68 -11.21
N PHE A 344 25.42 -67.48 -9.90
CA PHE A 344 25.55 -68.56 -8.92
C PHE A 344 24.43 -69.60 -9.04
N ILE A 345 23.19 -69.16 -9.28
CA ILE A 345 22.04 -70.07 -9.50
C ILE A 345 22.22 -70.85 -10.81
N ASN A 346 22.67 -70.20 -11.88
CA ASN A 346 22.88 -70.86 -13.18
C ASN A 346 24.05 -71.83 -13.17
N GLU A 347 25.15 -71.54 -12.47
CA GLU A 347 26.29 -72.46 -12.31
C GLU A 347 25.96 -73.66 -11.42
N ASN A 348 25.03 -73.52 -10.46
CA ASN A 348 24.61 -74.59 -9.56
C ASN A 348 23.27 -75.26 -9.95
N LYS A 349 22.79 -75.05 -11.18
CA LYS A 349 21.61 -75.76 -11.70
C LYS A 349 21.96 -77.23 -11.95
N LEU A 350 21.51 -78.12 -11.06
CA LEU A 350 21.35 -79.55 -11.35
C LEU A 350 20.44 -79.73 -12.59
N PRO A 351 20.67 -80.74 -13.44
CA PRO A 351 19.88 -80.92 -14.66
C PRO A 351 18.41 -81.14 -14.32
N GLU A 352 17.55 -80.20 -14.73
CA GLU A 352 16.10 -80.32 -14.60
C GLU A 352 15.60 -81.48 -15.46
N SER A 353 15.03 -82.50 -14.81
CA SER A 353 14.28 -83.55 -15.50
C SER A 353 13.00 -82.97 -16.08
N SER A 354 13.00 -82.65 -17.38
CA SER A 354 11.78 -82.35 -18.14
C SER A 354 10.99 -83.64 -18.39
N GLY A 355 10.32 -84.15 -17.35
CA GLY A 355 9.29 -85.16 -17.53
C GLY A 355 7.99 -84.49 -17.96
N LYS A 356 7.73 -84.40 -19.27
CA LYS A 356 6.39 -84.13 -19.80
C LYS A 356 5.44 -85.16 -19.17
N ILE A 357 4.52 -84.70 -18.34
CA ILE A 357 3.50 -85.54 -17.73
C ILE A 357 2.50 -85.85 -18.84
N VAL A 358 2.38 -87.10 -19.25
CA VAL A 358 1.28 -87.54 -20.12
C VAL A 358 0.11 -87.90 -19.21
N ILE A 359 -0.86 -86.99 -19.08
CA ILE A 359 -2.09 -87.22 -18.32
C ILE A 359 -3.12 -87.85 -19.26
N PRO A 360 -3.72 -89.02 -18.95
CA PRO A 360 -4.74 -89.65 -19.80
C PRO A 360 -5.97 -88.74 -19.98
N ASP A 361 -6.54 -88.68 -21.20
CA ASP A 361 -7.66 -87.79 -21.55
C ASP A 361 -8.88 -87.94 -20.60
N LYS A 362 -9.19 -89.16 -20.15
CA LYS A 362 -10.26 -89.40 -19.17
C LYS A 362 -10.01 -88.72 -17.82
N THR A 363 -8.75 -88.66 -17.38
CA THR A 363 -8.34 -88.00 -16.14
C THR A 363 -8.37 -86.48 -16.28
N ILE A 364 -8.02 -85.95 -17.47
CA ILE A 364 -8.15 -84.53 -17.78
C ILE A 364 -9.62 -84.12 -17.70
N GLN A 365 -10.51 -84.85 -18.39
CA GLN A 365 -11.95 -84.53 -18.38
C GLN A 365 -12.56 -84.60 -16.98
N PHE A 366 -12.23 -85.64 -16.20
CA PHE A 366 -12.68 -85.78 -14.81
C PHE A 366 -12.23 -84.61 -13.91
N LEU A 367 -10.97 -84.17 -14.06
CA LEU A 367 -10.44 -83.06 -13.26
C LEU A 367 -10.98 -81.71 -13.71
N LEU A 368 -11.28 -81.52 -15.00
CA LEU A 368 -11.97 -80.34 -15.50
C LEU A 368 -13.40 -80.24 -14.96
N GLU A 369 -14.18 -81.33 -15.00
CA GLU A 369 -15.54 -81.37 -14.42
C GLU A 369 -15.54 -81.05 -12.92
N LYS A 370 -14.55 -81.57 -12.20
CA LYS A 370 -14.36 -81.25 -10.77
C LYS A 370 -13.94 -79.81 -10.51
N LEU A 371 -13.07 -79.24 -11.36
CA LEU A 371 -12.70 -77.83 -11.28
C LEU A 371 -13.90 -76.92 -11.57
N GLU A 372 -14.76 -77.28 -12.52
CA GLU A 372 -16.00 -76.56 -12.78
C GLU A 372 -16.97 -76.62 -11.60
N LEU A 373 -17.05 -77.77 -10.91
CA LEU A 373 -17.86 -77.88 -9.69
C LEU A 373 -17.30 -76.99 -8.57
N PHE A 374 -15.98 -77.00 -8.38
CA PHE A 374 -15.27 -76.14 -7.43
C PHE A 374 -15.51 -74.64 -7.72
N GLU A 375 -15.48 -74.23 -8.99
CA GLU A 375 -15.82 -72.87 -9.41
C GLU A 375 -17.29 -72.54 -9.12
N ARG A 376 -18.21 -73.45 -9.47
CA ARG A 376 -19.65 -73.25 -9.31
C ARG A 376 -20.10 -73.15 -7.85
N ASN A 377 -19.43 -73.89 -6.96
CA ASN A 377 -19.69 -73.87 -5.53
C ASN A 377 -19.01 -72.69 -4.82
N GLU A 378 -18.30 -71.82 -5.56
CA GLU A 378 -17.56 -70.67 -5.03
C GLU A 378 -16.49 -71.06 -3.98
N GLU A 379 -16.03 -72.32 -3.97
CA GLU A 379 -15.10 -72.85 -2.95
C GLU A 379 -13.73 -72.13 -2.96
N TYR A 380 -13.41 -71.41 -4.03
CA TYR A 380 -12.22 -70.56 -4.15
C TYR A 380 -12.21 -69.38 -3.16
N ILE A 381 -13.35 -68.94 -2.61
CA ILE A 381 -13.40 -67.84 -1.63
C ILE A 381 -12.86 -68.24 -0.25
N ASN A 382 -12.66 -69.54 0.00
CA ASN A 382 -12.07 -69.98 1.27
C ASN A 382 -10.59 -69.51 1.36
N PRO A 383 -10.20 -68.75 2.40
CA PRO A 383 -8.82 -68.29 2.57
C PRO A 383 -7.77 -69.41 2.65
N SER A 384 -8.17 -70.63 3.06
CA SER A 384 -7.25 -71.76 3.18
C SER A 384 -6.93 -72.45 1.85
N THR A 385 -7.65 -72.13 0.77
CA THR A 385 -7.52 -72.81 -0.53
C THR A 385 -6.09 -72.74 -1.05
N SER A 386 -5.40 -73.87 -0.96
CA SER A 386 -4.04 -74.07 -1.48
C SER A 386 -4.04 -75.15 -2.56
N LEU A 387 -3.00 -75.18 -3.40
CA LEU A 387 -2.88 -76.19 -4.46
C LEU A 387 -2.90 -77.61 -3.89
N ASN A 388 -2.29 -77.82 -2.71
CA ASN A 388 -2.26 -79.10 -2.02
C ASN A 388 -3.68 -79.51 -1.58
N GLN A 389 -4.39 -78.58 -0.93
CA GLN A 389 -5.75 -78.83 -0.45
C GLN A 389 -6.73 -79.10 -1.60
N LEU A 390 -6.61 -78.35 -2.70
CA LEU A 390 -7.46 -78.59 -3.86
C LEU A 390 -7.12 -79.92 -4.53
N ALA A 391 -5.83 -80.26 -4.67
CA ALA A 391 -5.44 -81.56 -5.23
C ALA A 391 -6.01 -82.73 -4.43
N GLU A 392 -5.95 -82.64 -3.10
CA GLU A 392 -6.55 -83.62 -2.19
C GLU A 392 -8.08 -83.71 -2.37
N ASN A 393 -8.79 -82.58 -2.36
CA ASN A 393 -10.25 -82.54 -2.56
C ASN A 393 -10.68 -83.13 -3.91
N LEU A 394 -9.87 -82.93 -4.96
CA LEU A 394 -10.16 -83.45 -6.29
C LEU A 394 -9.68 -84.91 -6.48
N ASN A 395 -9.07 -85.53 -5.48
CA ASN A 395 -8.43 -86.85 -5.53
C ASN A 395 -7.33 -86.95 -6.61
N THR A 396 -6.42 -85.97 -6.64
CA THR A 396 -5.27 -85.92 -7.55
C THR A 396 -3.99 -85.46 -6.83
N ASN A 397 -2.88 -85.37 -7.56
CA ASN A 397 -1.64 -84.78 -7.05
C ASN A 397 -1.46 -83.34 -7.55
N THR A 398 -0.67 -82.56 -6.81
CA THR A 398 -0.41 -81.14 -7.08
C THR A 398 0.25 -80.90 -8.43
N LYS A 399 1.04 -81.87 -8.91
CA LYS A 399 1.72 -81.80 -10.21
C LYS A 399 0.70 -81.87 -11.35
N TYR A 400 -0.23 -82.81 -11.30
CA TYR A 400 -1.30 -82.99 -12.29
C TYR A 400 -2.27 -81.81 -12.27
N LEU A 401 -2.66 -81.35 -11.07
CA LEU A 401 -3.56 -80.22 -10.93
C LEU A 401 -2.91 -78.93 -11.45
N SER A 402 -1.65 -78.68 -11.11
CA SER A 402 -0.91 -77.52 -11.62
C SER A 402 -0.78 -77.55 -13.15
N GLU A 403 -0.43 -78.71 -13.71
CA GLU A 403 -0.34 -78.88 -15.17
C GLU A 403 -1.69 -78.60 -15.84
N ILE A 404 -2.79 -79.17 -15.35
CA ILE A 404 -4.14 -78.96 -15.92
C ILE A 404 -4.57 -77.50 -15.83
N ILE A 405 -4.33 -76.82 -14.70
CA ILE A 405 -4.67 -75.39 -14.57
C ILE A 405 -3.81 -74.56 -15.52
N ASN A 406 -2.50 -74.83 -15.60
CA ASN A 406 -1.61 -74.14 -16.52
C ASN A 406 -2.03 -74.33 -17.99
N THR A 407 -2.36 -75.56 -18.40
CA THR A 407 -2.68 -75.88 -19.79
C THR A 407 -4.09 -75.44 -20.19
N HIS A 408 -5.10 -75.63 -19.33
CA HIS A 408 -6.50 -75.39 -19.69
C HIS A 408 -7.05 -74.04 -19.21
N LYS A 409 -6.48 -73.46 -18.15
CA LYS A 409 -6.85 -72.12 -17.66
C LYS A 409 -5.81 -71.06 -18.03
N ASN A 410 -4.68 -71.46 -18.65
CA ASN A 410 -3.57 -70.59 -19.06
C ASN A 410 -3.01 -69.72 -17.93
N LYS A 411 -3.04 -70.24 -16.70
CA LYS A 411 -2.69 -69.52 -15.47
C LYS A 411 -2.00 -70.47 -14.51
N ASN A 412 -1.08 -69.95 -13.70
CA ASN A 412 -0.67 -70.69 -12.51
C ASN A 412 -1.80 -70.71 -11.47
N PHE A 413 -1.73 -71.65 -10.52
CA PHE A 413 -2.76 -71.83 -9.49
C PHE A 413 -3.11 -70.52 -8.75
N HIS A 414 -2.12 -69.71 -8.37
CA HIS A 414 -2.37 -68.47 -7.64
C HIS A 414 -3.11 -67.44 -8.50
N SER A 415 -2.70 -67.25 -9.75
CA SER A 415 -3.38 -66.37 -10.71
C SER A 415 -4.80 -66.85 -10.97
N TYR A 416 -5.00 -68.16 -11.11
CA TYR A 416 -6.31 -68.78 -11.32
C TYR A 416 -7.28 -68.50 -10.15
N ILE A 417 -6.88 -68.80 -8.91
CA ILE A 417 -7.71 -68.54 -7.72
C ILE A 417 -7.98 -67.04 -7.53
N ASN A 418 -6.95 -66.21 -7.68
CA ASN A 418 -7.08 -64.77 -7.48
C ASN A 418 -8.06 -64.14 -8.48
N GLU A 419 -8.03 -64.57 -9.74
CA GLU A 419 -8.96 -64.05 -10.74
C GLU A 419 -10.41 -64.48 -10.46
N LEU A 420 -10.65 -65.73 -10.05
CA LEU A 420 -11.98 -66.18 -9.62
C LEU A 420 -12.51 -65.34 -8.46
N ARG A 421 -11.67 -65.06 -7.46
CA ARG A 421 -12.02 -64.21 -6.31
C ARG A 421 -12.35 -62.77 -6.72
N ILE A 422 -11.59 -62.17 -7.64
CA ILE A 422 -11.91 -60.82 -8.15
C ILE A 422 -13.22 -60.84 -8.95
N ASN A 423 -13.42 -61.83 -9.81
CA ASN A 423 -14.65 -61.97 -10.59
C ASN A 423 -15.88 -62.16 -9.69
N TYR A 424 -15.76 -62.88 -8.57
CA TYR A 424 -16.79 -62.96 -7.54
C TYR A 424 -17.16 -61.58 -6.99
N VAL A 425 -16.18 -60.75 -6.62
CA VAL A 425 -16.43 -59.39 -6.13
C VAL A 425 -17.09 -58.51 -7.19
N ILE A 426 -16.62 -58.58 -8.44
CA ILE A 426 -17.23 -57.83 -9.55
C ILE A 426 -18.69 -58.25 -9.74
N ASN A 427 -18.97 -59.56 -9.70
CA ASN A 427 -20.32 -60.10 -9.80
C ASN A 427 -21.23 -59.57 -8.69
N LYS A 428 -20.75 -59.56 -7.43
CA LYS A 428 -21.50 -59.00 -6.30
C LYS A 428 -21.72 -57.49 -6.42
N LEU A 429 -20.69 -56.74 -6.84
CA LEU A 429 -20.78 -55.29 -7.02
C LEU A 429 -21.73 -54.86 -8.15
N ASN A 430 -21.93 -55.70 -9.17
CA ASN A 430 -22.82 -55.41 -10.29
C ASN A 430 -24.27 -55.85 -10.02
N ASN A 431 -24.47 -56.92 -9.23
CA ASN A 431 -25.78 -57.54 -9.06
C ASN A 431 -26.42 -57.31 -7.69
N ASN A 432 -25.68 -56.80 -6.70
CA ASN A 432 -26.19 -56.54 -5.35
C ASN A 432 -25.78 -55.13 -4.88
N PRO A 433 -26.68 -54.14 -4.96
CA PRO A 433 -26.37 -52.73 -4.64
C PRO A 433 -25.84 -52.51 -3.21
N ILE A 434 -26.16 -53.41 -2.26
CA ILE A 434 -25.63 -53.37 -0.89
C ILE A 434 -24.09 -53.43 -0.87
N TYR A 435 -23.48 -54.17 -1.80
CA TYR A 435 -22.02 -54.33 -1.87
C TYR A 435 -21.29 -53.04 -2.27
N LEU A 436 -21.97 -52.09 -2.95
CA LEU A 436 -21.39 -50.77 -3.26
C LEU A 436 -21.16 -49.93 -1.99
N LYS A 437 -21.82 -50.28 -0.87
CA LYS A 437 -21.69 -49.60 0.43
C LYS A 437 -20.62 -50.23 1.31
N TYR A 438 -20.06 -51.37 0.93
CA TYR A 438 -19.05 -52.06 1.72
C TYR A 438 -17.70 -51.34 1.64
N LYS A 439 -16.95 -51.36 2.75
CA LYS A 439 -15.56 -50.92 2.75
C LYS A 439 -14.72 -51.90 1.92
N VAL A 440 -13.72 -51.39 1.21
CA VAL A 440 -12.80 -52.20 0.39
C VAL A 440 -12.15 -53.33 1.18
N SER A 441 -11.86 -53.11 2.48
CA SER A 441 -11.34 -54.14 3.39
C SER A 441 -12.31 -55.30 3.61
N HIS A 442 -13.61 -55.02 3.69
CA HIS A 442 -14.64 -56.04 3.87
C HIS A 442 -14.80 -56.87 2.59
N LEU A 443 -14.77 -56.23 1.42
CA LEU A 443 -14.79 -56.93 0.13
C LEU A 443 -13.58 -57.86 -0.05
N ALA A 444 -12.42 -57.45 0.44
CA ALA A 444 -11.21 -58.28 0.42
C ALA A 444 -11.36 -59.54 1.29
N GLU A 445 -11.88 -59.38 2.51
CA GLU A 445 -12.13 -60.47 3.45
C GLU A 445 -13.17 -61.45 2.90
N GLU A 446 -14.28 -60.93 2.38
CA GLU A 446 -15.38 -61.73 1.83
C GLU A 446 -14.96 -62.53 0.58
N ALA A 447 -13.98 -62.03 -0.18
CA ALA A 447 -13.41 -62.72 -1.33
C ALA A 447 -12.23 -63.66 -0.97
N GLY A 448 -11.90 -63.83 0.32
CA GLY A 448 -10.88 -64.76 0.77
C GLY A 448 -9.43 -64.27 0.68
N PHE A 449 -9.20 -62.96 0.57
CA PHE A 449 -7.86 -62.40 0.54
C PHE A 449 -7.27 -62.24 1.95
N SER A 450 -6.00 -62.62 2.11
CA SER A 450 -5.27 -62.51 3.38
C SER A 450 -4.88 -61.08 3.77
N SER A 451 -4.92 -60.12 2.84
CA SER A 451 -4.69 -58.71 3.13
C SER A 451 -5.35 -57.77 2.11
N HIS A 452 -5.72 -56.58 2.60
CA HIS A 452 -6.25 -55.49 1.77
C HIS A 452 -5.28 -55.05 0.66
N SER A 453 -3.98 -55.03 0.94
CA SER A 453 -2.94 -54.62 -0.02
C SER A 453 -2.84 -55.58 -1.19
N LEU A 454 -2.90 -56.89 -0.93
CA LEU A 454 -2.91 -57.91 -1.97
C LEU A 454 -4.18 -57.83 -2.82
N PHE A 455 -5.35 -57.73 -2.18
CA PHE A 455 -6.62 -57.55 -2.88
C PHE A 455 -6.60 -56.34 -3.82
N SER A 456 -6.17 -55.16 -3.32
CA SER A 456 -6.15 -53.94 -4.12
C SER A 456 -5.22 -54.03 -5.33
N THR A 457 -4.09 -54.73 -5.19
CA THR A 457 -3.11 -54.94 -6.27
C THR A 457 -3.69 -55.86 -7.34
N VAL A 458 -4.22 -57.01 -6.93
CA VAL A 458 -4.81 -58.01 -7.85
C VAL A 458 -6.06 -57.45 -8.52
N PHE A 459 -6.95 -56.76 -7.78
CA PHE A 459 -8.15 -56.15 -8.34
C PHE A 459 -7.81 -55.17 -9.47
N LYS A 460 -6.77 -54.33 -9.28
CA LYS A 460 -6.30 -53.40 -10.31
C LYS A 460 -5.66 -54.11 -11.50
N GLN A 461 -4.94 -55.21 -11.28
CA GLN A 461 -4.37 -55.99 -12.37
C GLN A 461 -5.44 -56.63 -13.25
N VAL A 462 -6.51 -57.17 -12.64
CA VAL A 462 -7.60 -57.84 -13.36
C VAL A 462 -8.55 -56.84 -14.03
N THR A 463 -8.90 -55.74 -13.35
CA THR A 463 -9.93 -54.79 -13.83
C THR A 463 -9.37 -53.52 -14.49
N GLY A 464 -8.06 -53.27 -14.36
CA GLY A 464 -7.43 -52.00 -14.74
C GLY A 464 -7.71 -50.83 -13.79
N LEU A 465 -8.66 -50.97 -12.86
CA LEU A 465 -9.12 -49.91 -11.95
C LEU A 465 -8.87 -50.28 -10.48
N SER A 466 -8.68 -49.28 -9.62
CA SER A 466 -8.66 -49.56 -8.18
C SER A 466 -10.08 -49.91 -7.68
N PRO A 467 -10.22 -50.75 -6.63
CA PRO A 467 -11.53 -51.11 -6.09
C PRO A 467 -12.44 -49.91 -5.80
N ALA A 468 -11.88 -48.85 -5.20
CA ALA A 468 -12.62 -47.62 -4.89
C ALA A 468 -13.10 -46.89 -6.17
N SER A 469 -12.28 -46.89 -7.23
CA SER A 469 -12.66 -46.28 -8.51
C SER A 469 -13.75 -47.08 -9.21
N PHE A 470 -13.68 -48.42 -9.13
CA PHE A 470 -14.68 -49.32 -9.70
C PHE A 470 -16.05 -49.13 -9.02
N ILE A 471 -16.10 -49.12 -7.68
CA ILE A 471 -17.32 -48.86 -6.90
C ILE A 471 -17.92 -47.50 -7.26
N LYS A 472 -17.10 -46.44 -7.32
CA LYS A 472 -17.56 -45.10 -7.70
C LYS A 472 -18.15 -45.06 -9.11
N SER A 473 -17.59 -45.81 -10.05
CA SER A 473 -18.10 -45.89 -11.42
C SER A 473 -19.45 -46.61 -11.52
N ASN A 474 -19.68 -47.63 -10.69
CA ASN A 474 -20.96 -48.36 -10.63
C ASN A 474 -22.06 -47.53 -9.94
N ILE A 475 -21.75 -46.82 -8.85
CA ILE A 475 -22.70 -45.90 -8.19
C ILE A 475 -23.19 -44.82 -9.17
N LYS A 476 -22.30 -44.29 -10.02
CA LYS A 476 -22.67 -43.28 -11.02
C LYS A 476 -23.56 -43.84 -12.13
N LYS A 477 -23.41 -45.12 -12.49
CA LYS A 477 -24.29 -45.79 -13.47
C LYS A 477 -25.69 -46.06 -12.91
N GLU A 478 -25.82 -46.40 -11.62
CA GLU A 478 -27.13 -46.55 -10.97
C GLU A 478 -27.88 -45.21 -10.87
N SER A 479 -27.18 -44.11 -10.58
CA SER A 479 -27.83 -42.78 -10.48
C SER A 479 -28.33 -42.22 -11.82
N ASP A 480 -27.76 -42.67 -12.94
CA ASP A 480 -28.13 -42.21 -14.28
C ASP A 480 -29.22 -43.12 -14.94
N GLY A 481 -29.57 -44.25 -14.32
CA GLY A 481 -30.56 -45.23 -14.82
C GLY A 481 -31.93 -45.21 -14.12
N ASP A 482 -32.11 -44.39 -13.08
CA ASP A 482 -33.36 -44.19 -12.32
C ASP A 482 -34.04 -42.84 -12.63
N ASN A 483 -33.78 -42.27 -13.83
CA ASN A 483 -34.45 -41.10 -14.38
C ASN A 483 -35.23 -41.43 -15.66
#